data_AF-A0A933Z9J1-F1
#
_entry.id   AF-A0A933Z9J1-F1
#
_cell.length_a   1.000
_cell.length_b   1.000
_cell.length_c   1.000
_cell.angle_alpha   90.00
_cell.angle_beta   90.00
_cell.angle_gamma   90.00
#
_symmetry.space_group_name_H-M   'P 1'
#
loop_
_entity.id
_entity.type
_entity.pdbx_description
1 polymer ?
#
loop_
_entity_poly.entity_id
_entity_poly.type
_entity_poly.pdbx_seq_one_letter_code
_entity_poly.pdbx_strand_id
1 'polypeptide(L)'
;MKKTPLQIVKDRFGDKAKLVEALAQFTNEDMWVNRLNAAKGLETVSNAKLLRLFDTFSAVKEKFGTRAKMIDAIIEIEKRTKDAGYRSRLERYPVPRLFDMYRSLARRQARAAAATKAKEADKPAPAAKAAPAAKKPRATKKA
;
A
#
# COMPACT_ATOMS: atom_id res chain seq x y z
N MET A 1 -20.29 -3.18 21.72
CA MET A 1 -20.62 -2.12 20.75
C MET A 1 -19.33 -1.45 20.26
N LYS A 2 -19.28 -0.98 19.01
CA LYS A 2 -18.14 -0.15 18.55
C LYS A 2 -18.25 1.23 19.21
N LYS A 3 -17.15 1.73 19.80
CA LYS A 3 -17.14 3.07 20.42
C LYS A 3 -17.47 4.13 19.37
N THR A 4 -18.25 5.14 19.74
CA THR A 4 -18.56 6.25 18.84
C THR A 4 -17.30 7.10 18.62
N PRO A 5 -17.18 7.82 17.49
CA PRO A 5 -16.03 8.70 17.25
C PRO A 5 -15.79 9.70 18.39
N LEU A 6 -16.86 10.21 19.00
CA LEU A 6 -16.77 11.13 20.13
C LEU A 6 -16.23 10.46 21.40
N GLN A 7 -16.65 9.22 21.68
CA GLN A 7 -16.09 8.44 22.78
C GLN A 7 -14.60 8.15 22.57
N ILE A 8 -14.19 7.78 21.35
CA ILE A 8 -12.78 7.51 21.03
C ILE A 8 -11.92 8.77 21.23
N VAL A 9 -12.40 9.94 20.83
CA VAL A 9 -11.70 11.21 21.06
C VAL A 9 -11.53 11.47 22.56
N LYS A 10 -12.60 11.30 23.35
CA LYS A 10 -12.53 11.49 24.81
C LYS A 10 -11.58 10.51 25.48
N ASP A 11 -11.61 9.24 25.10
CA ASP A 11 -10.77 8.21 25.70
C ASP A 11 -9.28 8.39 25.36
N ARG A 12 -8.95 8.75 24.11
CA ARG A 12 -7.56 8.82 23.62
C ARG A 12 -6.92 10.20 23.81
N PHE A 13 -7.71 11.26 23.70
CA PHE A 13 -7.21 12.64 23.64
C PHE A 13 -7.88 13.55 24.67
N GLY A 14 -8.95 13.10 25.35
CA GLY A 14 -9.75 13.93 26.27
C GLY A 14 -10.78 14.80 25.54
N ASP A 15 -10.35 15.57 24.54
CA ASP A 15 -11.23 16.44 23.75
C ASP A 15 -10.75 16.59 22.30
N LYS A 16 -11.57 17.32 21.52
CA LYS A 16 -11.27 17.57 20.10
C LYS A 16 -10.09 18.53 19.93
N ALA A 17 -9.93 19.50 20.82
CA ALA A 17 -8.84 20.48 20.76
C ALA A 17 -7.48 19.77 20.84
N LYS A 18 -7.30 18.86 21.81
CA LYS A 18 -6.09 18.06 21.97
C LYS A 18 -5.81 17.13 20.79
N LEU A 19 -6.86 16.61 20.15
CA LEU A 19 -6.69 15.86 18.89
C LEU A 19 -6.16 16.76 17.77
N VAL A 20 -6.66 17.99 17.66
CA VAL A 20 -6.18 18.97 16.66
C VAL A 20 -4.74 19.40 16.97
N GLU A 21 -4.39 19.64 18.23
CA GLU A 21 -3.01 19.94 18.66
C GLU A 21 -2.06 18.79 18.34
N ALA A 22 -2.45 17.54 18.65
CA ALA A 22 -1.66 16.37 18.31
C ALA A 22 -1.47 16.23 16.78
N LEU A 23 -2.49 16.60 15.99
CA LEU A 23 -2.41 16.67 14.53
C LEU A 23 -1.47 17.78 14.03
N ALA A 24 -1.40 18.92 14.72
CA ALA A 24 -0.48 20.00 14.40
C ALA A 24 0.99 19.63 14.64
N GLN A 25 1.28 18.62 15.47
CA GLN A 25 2.65 18.11 15.58
C GLN A 25 3.12 17.43 14.29
N PHE A 26 2.20 16.82 13.52
CA PHE A 26 2.52 16.20 12.24
C PHE A 26 2.62 17.19 11.08
N THR A 27 2.22 18.46 11.24
CA THR A 27 2.31 19.45 10.15
C THR A 27 3.74 19.89 9.85
N ASN A 28 4.67 19.73 10.80
CA ASN A 28 6.07 20.15 10.63
C ASN A 28 6.94 19.09 9.93
N GLU A 29 6.53 17.82 9.97
CA GLU A 29 7.38 16.68 9.59
C GLU A 29 7.16 16.23 8.13
N ASP A 30 7.11 17.12 7.12
CA ASP A 30 6.99 16.76 5.67
C ASP A 30 5.85 15.77 5.30
N MET A 31 4.94 15.50 6.23
CA MET A 31 3.82 14.56 6.13
C MET A 31 2.56 15.29 5.69
N TRP A 32 2.58 16.62 5.74
CA TRP A 32 1.50 17.47 5.31
C TRP A 32 1.72 18.02 3.90
N VAL A 33 0.65 18.09 3.12
CA VAL A 33 0.63 18.78 1.82
C VAL A 33 -0.19 20.06 2.02
N ASN A 34 0.29 21.18 1.49
CA ASN A 34 -0.37 22.49 1.59
C ASN A 34 -1.67 22.53 0.77
N ARG A 35 -2.71 21.86 1.29
CA ARG A 35 -4.09 21.82 0.75
C ARG A 35 -5.12 22.17 1.82
N LEU A 36 -4.68 22.45 3.05
CA LEU A 36 -5.58 22.88 4.11
C LEU A 36 -6.06 24.29 3.76
N ASN A 37 -7.38 24.46 3.70
CA ASN A 37 -7.94 25.77 3.47
C ASN A 37 -7.72 26.60 4.74
N ALA A 38 -6.90 27.65 4.67
CA ALA A 38 -6.59 28.50 5.82
C ALA A 38 -7.84 29.13 6.47
N ALA A 39 -8.92 29.34 5.71
CA ALA A 39 -10.19 29.88 6.21
C ALA A 39 -11.07 28.82 6.88
N LYS A 40 -10.83 27.52 6.64
CA LYS A 40 -11.55 26.40 7.27
C LYS A 40 -10.55 25.49 7.98
N GLY A 41 -10.22 25.86 9.22
CA GLY A 41 -9.30 25.12 10.07
C GLY A 41 -9.77 23.70 10.43
N LEU A 42 -8.86 22.91 11.00
CA LEU A 42 -9.09 21.51 11.40
C LEU A 42 -10.23 21.34 12.43
N GLU A 43 -10.58 22.40 13.15
CA GLU A 43 -11.66 22.43 14.12
C GLU A 43 -13.05 22.24 13.51
N THR A 44 -13.22 22.57 12.23
CA THR A 44 -14.50 22.39 11.51
C THR A 44 -14.71 20.96 11.00
N VAL A 45 -13.64 20.15 11.00
CA VAL A 45 -13.66 18.78 10.50
C VAL A 45 -14.32 17.84 11.53
N SER A 46 -15.05 16.83 11.07
CA SER A 46 -15.70 15.86 11.97
C SER A 46 -14.69 15.00 12.74
N ASN A 47 -15.03 14.60 13.97
CA ASN A 47 -14.16 13.80 14.84
C ASN A 47 -13.70 12.50 14.17
N ALA A 48 -14.57 11.84 13.42
CA ALA A 48 -14.23 10.61 12.69
C ALA A 48 -13.11 10.83 11.66
N LYS A 49 -13.11 11.98 10.97
CA LYS A 49 -12.08 12.31 9.98
C LYS A 49 -10.76 12.66 10.65
N LEU A 50 -10.80 13.41 11.76
CA LEU A 50 -9.60 13.74 12.53
C LEU A 50 -8.94 12.49 13.11
N LEU A 51 -9.73 11.55 13.66
CA LEU A 51 -9.22 10.27 14.15
C LEU A 51 -8.56 9.46 13.03
N ARG A 52 -9.23 9.33 11.87
CA ARG A 52 -8.65 8.64 10.72
C ARG A 52 -7.34 9.29 10.28
N LEU A 53 -7.29 10.62 10.25
CA LEU A 53 -6.10 11.36 9.82
C LEU A 53 -4.94 11.11 10.78
N PHE A 54 -5.18 11.23 12.08
CA PHE A 54 -4.21 10.92 13.12
C PHE A 54 -3.70 9.48 13.00
N ASP A 55 -4.59 8.49 12.95
CA ASP A 55 -4.21 7.08 12.86
C ASP A 55 -3.38 6.79 11.60
N THR A 56 -3.69 7.45 10.49
CA THR A 56 -2.93 7.29 9.24
C THR A 56 -1.53 7.88 9.37
N PHE A 57 -1.40 9.05 9.98
CA PHE A 57 -0.11 9.70 10.17
C PHE A 57 0.78 8.95 11.15
N SER A 58 0.22 8.49 12.27
CA SER A 58 0.94 7.63 13.22
C SER A 58 1.41 6.35 12.53
N ALA A 59 0.55 5.67 11.76
CA ALA A 59 0.95 4.47 11.04
C ALA A 59 2.04 4.72 9.98
N VAL A 60 2.03 5.87 9.31
CA VAL A 60 3.07 6.21 8.31
C VAL A 60 4.36 6.62 9.00
N LYS A 61 4.30 7.35 10.13
CA LYS A 61 5.48 7.70 10.94
C LYS A 61 6.15 6.44 11.50
N GLU A 62 5.37 5.49 12.01
CA GLU A 62 5.88 4.21 12.52
C GLU A 62 6.50 3.35 11.42
N LYS A 63 5.88 3.27 10.23
CA LYS A 63 6.32 2.35 9.17
C LYS A 63 7.41 2.90 8.25
N PHE A 64 7.34 4.19 7.94
CA PHE A 64 8.19 4.82 6.94
C PHE A 64 8.97 6.01 7.50
N GLY A 65 8.54 6.59 8.61
CA GLY A 65 9.06 7.85 9.14
C GLY A 65 8.54 9.06 8.36
N THR A 66 8.78 9.13 7.05
CA THR A 66 8.46 10.30 6.22
C THR A 66 7.62 9.97 4.99
N ARG A 67 6.97 11.00 4.42
CA ARG A 67 6.20 10.89 3.16
C ARG A 67 7.08 10.43 2.00
N ALA A 68 8.29 10.95 1.88
CA ALA A 68 9.23 10.60 0.81
C ALA A 68 9.53 9.09 0.79
N LYS A 69 9.84 8.50 1.96
CA LYS A 69 10.10 7.05 2.09
C LYS A 69 8.89 6.19 1.74
N MET A 70 7.67 6.67 2.05
CA MET A 70 6.45 5.99 1.62
C MET A 70 6.27 6.04 0.09
N ILE A 71 6.64 7.14 -0.55
CA ILE A 71 6.62 7.26 -2.01
C ILE A 71 7.63 6.30 -2.64
N ASP A 72 8.85 6.23 -2.11
CA ASP A 72 9.88 5.31 -2.60
C ASP A 72 9.39 3.84 -2.49
N ALA A 73 8.82 3.44 -1.35
CA ALA A 73 8.25 2.10 -1.15
C ALA A 73 7.11 1.77 -2.14
N ILE A 74 6.26 2.75 -2.48
CA ILE A 74 5.20 2.57 -3.49
C ILE A 74 5.81 2.33 -4.88
N ILE A 75 6.82 3.11 -5.25
CA ILE A 75 7.48 3.02 -6.55
C ILE A 75 8.24 1.70 -6.68
N GLU A 76 8.85 1.22 -5.61
CA GLU A 76 9.51 -0.09 -5.53
C GLU A 76 8.51 -1.23 -5.74
N ILE A 77 7.34 -1.21 -5.08
CA ILE A 77 6.30 -2.24 -5.26
C ILE A 77 5.76 -2.24 -6.69
N GLU A 78 5.57 -1.06 -7.28
CA GLU A 78 5.15 -0.91 -8.69
C GLU A 78 6.26 -1.27 -9.69
N LYS A 79 7.51 -1.45 -9.25
CA LYS A 79 8.70 -1.66 -10.08
C LYS A 79 8.92 -0.52 -11.11
N ARG A 80 8.55 0.70 -10.74
CA ARG A 80 8.64 1.92 -11.59
C ARG A 80 9.71 2.90 -11.10
N THR A 81 10.81 2.39 -10.54
CA THR A 81 11.88 3.18 -9.88
C THR A 81 12.52 4.25 -10.77
N LYS A 82 12.49 4.06 -12.09
CA LYS A 82 13.05 5.01 -13.07
C LYS A 82 12.05 6.05 -13.59
N ASP A 83 10.78 5.97 -13.17
CA ASP A 83 9.72 6.84 -13.67
C ASP A 83 9.60 8.12 -12.84
N ALA A 84 10.39 9.13 -13.23
CA ALA A 84 10.40 10.44 -12.59
C ALA A 84 9.04 11.17 -12.69
N GLY A 85 8.29 10.97 -13.78
CA GLY A 85 6.96 11.55 -13.96
C GLY A 85 5.95 10.96 -12.97
N TYR A 86 6.03 9.65 -12.74
CA TYR A 86 5.19 8.97 -11.76
C TYR A 86 5.55 9.42 -10.33
N ARG A 87 6.83 9.51 -9.98
CA ARG A 87 7.28 10.04 -8.69
C ARG A 87 6.73 11.44 -8.43
N SER A 88 6.90 12.34 -9.39
CA SER A 88 6.40 13.74 -9.31
C SER A 88 4.88 13.80 -9.09
N ARG A 89 4.13 12.85 -9.67
CA ARG A 89 2.68 12.76 -9.46
C ARG A 89 2.34 12.30 -8.04
N LEU A 90 3.13 11.39 -7.46
CA LEU A 90 2.93 10.89 -6.10
C LEU A 90 3.24 11.94 -5.04
N GLU A 91 4.22 12.80 -5.27
CA GLU A 91 4.56 13.91 -4.36
C GLU A 91 3.42 14.91 -4.18
N ARG A 92 2.54 15.04 -5.18
CA ARG A 92 1.33 15.89 -5.11
C ARG A 92 0.20 15.26 -4.29
N TYR A 93 0.28 13.98 -3.96
CA TYR A 93 -0.78 13.29 -3.23
C TYR A 93 -0.60 13.46 -1.71
N PRO A 94 -1.71 13.67 -0.98
CA PRO A 94 -1.66 13.73 0.47
C PRO A 94 -1.39 12.33 1.04
N VAL A 95 -0.72 12.28 2.19
CA VAL A 95 -0.32 11.05 2.88
C VAL A 95 -1.45 10.01 3.01
N PRO A 96 -2.71 10.36 3.34
CA PRO A 96 -3.77 9.36 3.44
C PRO A 96 -4.04 8.63 2.13
N ARG A 97 -3.96 9.33 0.98
CA ARG A 97 -4.13 8.72 -0.34
C ARG A 97 -2.97 7.80 -0.69
N LEU A 98 -1.74 8.24 -0.40
CA LEU A 98 -0.53 7.43 -0.61
C LEU A 98 -0.57 6.16 0.24
N PHE A 99 -0.95 6.26 1.51
CA PHE A 99 -1.05 5.11 2.41
C PHE A 99 -2.11 4.10 1.95
N ASP A 100 -3.28 4.56 1.50
CA ASP A 100 -4.31 3.68 0.94
C ASP A 100 -3.82 2.94 -0.31
N MET A 101 -3.07 3.64 -1.16
CA MET A 101 -2.46 3.05 -2.36
C MET A 101 -1.40 2.01 -1.98
N TYR A 102 -0.49 2.33 -1.05
CA TYR A 102 0.50 1.38 -0.52
C TYR A 102 -0.17 0.11 0.01
N ARG A 103 -1.21 0.23 0.85
CA ARG A 103 -1.93 -0.93 1.41
C ARG A 103 -2.57 -1.78 0.32
N SER A 104 -3.11 -1.14 -0.72
CA SER A 104 -3.68 -1.85 -1.88
C SER A 104 -2.62 -2.64 -2.65
N LEU A 105 -1.49 -2.00 -2.95
CA LEU A 105 -0.36 -2.62 -3.65
C LEU A 105 0.25 -3.76 -2.84
N ALA A 106 0.49 -3.56 -1.55
CA ALA A 106 1.01 -4.61 -0.66
C ALA A 106 0.06 -5.83 -0.61
N ARG A 107 -1.26 -5.61 -0.51
CA ARG A 107 -2.24 -6.71 -0.57
C ARG A 107 -2.22 -7.44 -1.91
N ARG A 108 -2.08 -6.71 -3.02
CA ARG A 108 -2.00 -7.30 -4.36
C ARG A 108 -0.74 -8.15 -4.50
N GLN A 109 0.40 -7.65 -4.05
CA GLN A 109 1.67 -8.38 -4.07
C GLN A 109 1.59 -9.66 -3.22
N ALA A 110 1.03 -9.58 -2.01
CA ALA A 110 0.83 -10.75 -1.14
C ALA A 110 -0.08 -11.81 -1.80
N ARG A 111 -1.18 -11.39 -2.45
CA ARG A 111 -2.07 -12.29 -3.19
C ARG A 111 -1.38 -12.92 -4.40
N ALA A 112 -0.57 -12.15 -5.13
CA ALA A 112 0.20 -12.67 -6.25
C ALA A 112 1.22 -13.73 -5.77
N ALA A 113 1.92 -13.47 -4.66
CA ALA A 113 2.85 -14.42 -4.06
C ALA A 113 2.16 -15.70 -3.54
N ALA A 114 0.94 -15.57 -2.99
CA ALA A 114 0.14 -16.73 -2.59
C ALA A 114 -0.31 -17.56 -3.81
N ALA A 115 -0.71 -16.91 -4.90
CA ALA A 115 -1.13 -17.58 -6.13
C ALA A 115 0.03 -18.29 -6.84
N THR A 116 1.25 -17.74 -6.82
CA THR A 116 2.44 -18.42 -7.35
C THR A 116 2.80 -19.66 -6.53
N LYS A 117 2.73 -19.58 -5.20
CA LYS A 117 2.95 -20.73 -4.32
C LYS A 117 1.91 -21.83 -4.52
N ALA A 118 0.65 -21.47 -4.72
CA ALA A 118 -0.41 -22.43 -5.03
C ALA A 118 -0.18 -23.13 -6.39
N LYS A 119 0.29 -22.40 -7.42
CA LYS A 119 0.64 -22.99 -8.72
C LYS A 119 1.88 -23.87 -8.71
N GLU A 120 2.81 -23.64 -7.79
CA GLU A 120 4.03 -24.44 -7.66
C GLU A 120 3.78 -25.74 -6.89
N ALA A 121 2.84 -25.74 -5.94
CA ALA A 121 2.39 -26.94 -5.24
C ALA A 121 1.52 -27.89 -6.10
N ASP A 122 0.97 -27.40 -7.22
CA ASP A 122 0.11 -28.16 -8.14
C ASP A 122 0.84 -28.64 -9.41
N LYS A 123 2.16 -28.43 -9.51
CA LYS A 123 2.97 -29.02 -10.58
C LYS A 123 3.29 -30.49 -10.23
N PRO A 124 2.87 -31.48 -11.05
CA PRO A 124 3.31 -32.86 -10.84
C PRO A 124 4.82 -32.95 -11.04
N ALA A 125 5.48 -33.73 -10.18
CA ALA A 125 6.93 -33.93 -10.18
C ALA A 125 7.47 -34.26 -11.59
N PRO A 126 8.65 -33.74 -12.00
CA PRO A 126 9.22 -34.05 -13.31
C PRO A 126 9.53 -35.55 -13.36
N ALA A 127 8.82 -36.28 -14.20
CA ALA A 127 9.05 -37.71 -14.44
C ALA A 127 10.52 -37.92 -14.84
N ALA A 128 11.21 -38.70 -14.02
CA ALA A 128 12.57 -39.14 -14.28
C ALA A 128 12.65 -39.90 -15.62
N LYS A 129 13.64 -39.49 -16.43
CA LYS A 129 14.35 -40.22 -17.49
C LYS A 129 13.77 -41.59 -17.89
N ALA A 130 13.29 -41.71 -19.12
CA ALA A 130 13.29 -42.96 -19.87
C ALA A 130 13.82 -42.72 -21.30
N ALA A 131 14.76 -43.57 -21.69
CA ALA A 131 15.61 -43.52 -22.89
C ALA A 131 14.85 -43.61 -24.24
N PRO A 132 15.46 -43.21 -25.38
CA PRO A 132 14.80 -43.20 -26.67
C PRO A 132 14.78 -44.63 -27.27
N ALA A 133 13.61 -45.26 -27.31
CA ALA A 133 13.42 -46.54 -27.99
C ALA A 133 12.75 -46.35 -29.37
N ALA A 134 13.60 -46.53 -30.39
CA ALA A 134 13.34 -46.84 -31.79
C ALA A 134 11.89 -47.16 -32.23
N LYS A 135 11.42 -46.47 -33.28
CA LYS A 135 10.45 -47.02 -34.24
C LYS A 135 10.96 -46.84 -35.67
N LYS A 136 11.27 -47.97 -36.31
CA LYS A 136 11.60 -48.11 -37.74
C LYS A 136 10.40 -47.68 -38.62
N PRO A 137 10.65 -47.20 -39.85
CA PRO A 137 9.65 -46.58 -40.72
C PRO A 137 8.85 -47.62 -41.51
N ARG A 138 7.57 -47.34 -41.81
CA ARG A 138 6.76 -48.14 -42.73
C ARG A 138 6.40 -47.35 -43.99
N ALA A 139 7.16 -47.67 -45.03
CA ALA A 139 6.82 -47.79 -46.46
C ALA A 139 6.07 -46.63 -47.17
N THR A 140 6.80 -45.91 -48.02
CA THR A 140 6.28 -45.35 -49.27
C THR A 140 6.61 -46.31 -50.42
N LYS A 141 5.57 -46.79 -51.09
CA LYS A 141 5.62 -47.50 -52.37
C LYS A 141 5.75 -46.45 -53.48
N LYS A 142 6.72 -46.56 -54.38
CA LYS A 142 6.71 -45.84 -55.67
C LYS A 142 7.47 -46.65 -56.73
N ALA A 143 6.81 -46.77 -57.89
CA ALA A 143 7.23 -47.33 -59.19
C ALA A 143 7.57 -48.82 -59.22
#